data_AF-A0A4R1G6X5-F1
#
_entry.id   AF-A0A4R1G6X5-F1
#
_cell.length_a   1.000
_cell.length_b   1.000
_cell.length_c   1.000
_cell.angle_alpha   90.00
_cell.angle_beta   90.00
_cell.angle_gamma   90.00
#
_symmetry.space_group_name_H-M   'P 1'
#
loop_
_entity.id
_entity.type
_entity.pdbx_description
1 polymer ?
#
loop_
_entity_poly.entity_id
_entity_poly.type
_entity_poly.pdbx_seq_one_letter_code
_entity_poly.pdbx_strand_id
1 'polypeptide(L)'
;MMKKILLALLAIAVLGAGYLWLKKDSIVEEFNRERAEDAVVYREAGLEFGRTHDQQECLDEALQEFDTQCTGFSCTVRYGKFLNACLETASDSATFCDNVPAYQDEKTEEEKVWARETCWDRDIRGEGCRVLLRQQQYFCTNNPSQQARLTDSTAAGE
;
A
#
# COMPACT_ATOMS: atom_id res chain seq x y z
N MET A 1 13.84 -16.70 -46.39
CA MET A 1 14.41 -16.78 -45.02
C MET A 1 13.38 -16.51 -43.92
N MET A 2 12.46 -15.57 -44.10
CA MET A 2 11.40 -15.23 -43.14
C MET A 2 10.57 -16.43 -42.61
N LYS A 3 10.17 -17.38 -43.46
CA LYS A 3 9.43 -18.58 -43.05
C LYS A 3 10.19 -19.46 -42.04
N LYS A 4 11.51 -19.59 -42.19
CA LYS A 4 12.35 -20.39 -41.27
C LYS A 4 12.49 -19.71 -39.91
N ILE A 5 12.60 -18.38 -39.90
CA ILE A 5 12.64 -17.57 -38.68
C ILE A 5 11.30 -17.66 -37.95
N LEU A 6 10.17 -17.53 -38.65
CA LEU A 6 8.84 -17.68 -38.07
C LEU A 6 8.61 -19.07 -37.47
N LEU A 7 9.04 -20.13 -38.17
CA LEU A 7 8.95 -21.50 -37.64
C LEU A 7 9.82 -21.70 -36.39
N ALA A 8 11.02 -21.12 -36.36
CA ALA A 8 11.89 -21.19 -35.19
C ALA A 8 11.28 -20.44 -33.99
N LEU A 9 10.74 -19.23 -34.18
CA LEU A 9 10.07 -18.47 -33.13
C LEU A 9 8.82 -19.19 -32.62
N LEU A 10 8.03 -19.79 -33.51
CA LEU A 10 6.87 -20.59 -33.12
C LEU A 10 7.28 -21.80 -32.28
N ALA A 11 8.34 -22.52 -32.69
CA ALA A 11 8.86 -23.64 -31.92
C ALA A 11 9.33 -23.20 -30.52
N ILE A 12 10.04 -22.07 -30.41
CA ILE A 12 10.46 -21.51 -29.12
C ILE A 12 9.24 -21.14 -28.26
N ALA A 13 8.23 -20.50 -28.83
CA ALA A 13 7.02 -20.12 -28.09
C ALA A 13 6.26 -21.35 -27.56
N VAL A 14 6.13 -22.40 -28.38
CA VAL A 14 5.47 -23.66 -27.97
C VAL A 14 6.25 -24.37 -26.88
N LEU A 15 7.58 -24.46 -27.00
CA LEU A 15 8.43 -25.06 -25.97
C LEU A 15 8.40 -24.26 -24.67
N GLY A 16 8.44 -22.94 -24.75
CA GLY A 16 8.34 -22.05 -23.59
C GLY A 16 6.99 -22.18 -22.88
N ALA A 17 5.89 -22.18 -23.63
CA ALA A 17 4.55 -22.39 -23.07
C ALA A 17 4.41 -23.77 -22.41
N GLY A 18 4.93 -24.83 -23.05
CA GLY A 18 4.95 -26.18 -22.49
C GLY A 18 5.75 -26.25 -21.19
N TYR A 19 6.93 -25.61 -21.14
CA TYR A 19 7.74 -25.54 -19.93
C TYR A 19 7.01 -24.81 -18.78
N LEU A 20 6.43 -23.64 -19.06
CA LEU A 20 5.68 -22.87 -18.06
C LEU A 20 4.44 -23.63 -17.57
N TRP A 21 3.74 -24.34 -18.45
CA TRP A 21 2.60 -25.17 -18.08
C TRP A 21 2.99 -26.29 -17.09
N LEU A 22 4.13 -26.95 -17.33
CA LEU A 22 4.63 -28.01 -16.44
C LEU A 22 5.09 -27.49 -15.06
N LYS A 23 5.44 -26.20 -14.97
CA LYS A 23 5.96 -25.57 -13.74
C LYS A 23 4.95 -24.66 -13.03
N LYS A 24 3.75 -24.51 -13.57
CA LYS A 24 2.77 -23.51 -13.09
C LYS A 24 2.51 -23.62 -11.59
N ASP A 25 2.32 -24.84 -11.06
CA ASP A 25 1.92 -25.03 -9.67
C ASP A 25 3.08 -24.71 -8.73
N SER A 26 4.29 -25.18 -9.04
CA SER A 26 5.49 -24.86 -8.25
C SER A 26 5.81 -23.36 -8.25
N ILE A 27 5.64 -22.67 -9.39
CA ILE A 27 5.91 -21.22 -9.49
C ILE A 27 4.89 -20.44 -8.66
N VAL A 28 3.60 -20.80 -8.76
CA VAL A 28 2.53 -20.16 -7.99
C VAL A 28 2.69 -20.42 -6.49
N GLU A 29 3.01 -21.65 -6.10
CA GLU A 29 3.22 -22.01 -4.70
C GLU A 29 4.40 -21.26 -4.08
N GLU A 30 5.53 -21.20 -4.78
CA GLU A 30 6.71 -20.45 -4.32
C GLU A 30 6.42 -18.96 -4.20
N PHE A 31 5.78 -18.37 -5.22
CA PHE A 31 5.37 -16.96 -5.18
C PHE A 31 4.41 -16.65 -4.03
N ASN A 32 3.42 -17.53 -3.78
CA ASN A 32 2.46 -17.36 -2.70
C ASN A 32 3.11 -17.51 -1.33
N ARG A 33 4.05 -18.46 -1.18
CA ARG A 33 4.80 -18.66 0.06
C ARG A 33 5.64 -17.43 0.40
N GLU A 34 6.42 -16.91 -0.56
CA GLU A 34 7.23 -15.70 -0.36
C GLU A 34 6.35 -14.50 0.06
N ARG A 35 5.21 -14.33 -0.61
CA ARG A 35 4.24 -13.26 -0.27
C ARG A 35 3.63 -13.44 1.12
N ALA A 36 3.37 -14.67 1.55
CA ALA A 36 2.82 -14.97 2.86
C ALA A 36 3.85 -14.69 3.97
N GLU A 37 5.10 -15.09 3.76
CA GLU A 37 6.21 -14.80 4.67
C GLU A 37 6.44 -13.29 4.81
N ASP A 38 6.52 -12.56 3.69
CA ASP A 38 6.57 -11.08 3.69
C ASP A 38 5.41 -10.48 4.49
N ALA A 39 4.18 -10.97 4.28
CA ALA A 39 3.01 -10.42 4.95
C ALA A 39 3.08 -10.58 6.48
N VAL A 40 3.65 -11.69 6.98
CA VAL A 40 3.88 -11.90 8.42
C VAL A 40 4.94 -10.92 8.92
N VAL A 41 6.09 -10.84 8.25
CA VAL A 41 7.21 -9.96 8.66
C VAL A 41 6.77 -8.51 8.78
N TYR A 42 6.14 -7.96 7.72
CA TYR A 42 5.73 -6.55 7.73
C TYR A 42 4.55 -6.28 8.66
N ARG A 43 3.67 -7.26 8.90
CA ARG A 43 2.63 -7.14 9.92
C ARG A 43 3.23 -7.06 11.32
N GLU A 44 4.15 -7.97 11.66
CA GLU A 44 4.79 -7.98 12.98
C GLU A 44 5.60 -6.70 13.22
N ALA A 45 6.34 -6.24 12.21
CA ALA A 45 7.05 -4.96 12.26
C ALA A 45 6.11 -3.78 12.50
N GLY A 46 4.96 -3.73 11.80
CA GLY A 46 3.96 -2.69 12.01
C GLY A 46 3.38 -2.72 13.43
N LEU A 47 2.95 -3.89 13.90
CA LEU A 47 2.42 -4.05 15.26
C LEU A 47 3.44 -3.65 16.34
N GLU A 48 4.71 -3.96 16.14
CA GLU A 48 5.76 -3.57 17.09
C GLU A 48 5.98 -2.06 17.09
N PHE A 49 6.07 -1.45 15.91
CA PHE A 49 6.27 -0.01 15.79
C PHE A 49 5.11 0.77 16.41
N GLY A 50 3.87 0.36 16.13
CA GLY A 50 2.67 1.02 16.65
C GLY A 50 2.54 0.96 18.18
N ARG A 51 3.14 -0.01 18.87
CA ARG A 51 3.09 -0.06 20.35
C ARG A 51 3.75 1.13 21.03
N THR A 52 4.66 1.82 20.34
CA THR A 52 5.45 2.93 20.90
C THR A 52 5.34 4.23 20.12
N HIS A 53 4.51 4.27 19.08
CA HIS A 53 4.37 5.42 18.17
C HIS A 53 2.90 5.75 17.93
N ASP A 54 2.66 6.97 17.45
CA ASP A 54 1.33 7.41 17.06
C ASP A 54 1.00 7.10 15.59
N GLN A 55 -0.25 7.37 15.21
CA GLN A 55 -0.75 7.11 13.86
C GLN A 55 -0.01 7.91 12.77
N GLN A 56 0.45 9.12 13.07
CA GLN A 56 1.18 9.95 12.11
C GLN A 56 2.59 9.39 11.89
N GLU A 57 3.26 9.01 12.97
CA GLU A 57 4.57 8.35 12.93
C GLU A 57 4.49 7.00 12.16
N CYS A 58 3.42 6.23 12.32
CA CYS A 58 3.17 5.02 11.51
C CYS A 58 3.14 5.31 10.00
N LEU A 59 2.46 6.39 9.59
CA LEU A 59 2.37 6.77 8.18
C LEU A 59 3.69 7.30 7.66
N ASP A 60 4.37 8.14 8.43
CA ASP A 60 5.64 8.73 8.05
C ASP A 60 6.71 7.64 7.87
N GLU A 61 6.78 6.67 8.78
CA GLU A 61 7.66 5.50 8.66
C GLU A 61 7.33 4.68 7.40
N ALA A 62 6.05 4.35 7.18
CA ALA A 62 5.63 3.57 6.01
C ALA A 62 5.98 4.25 4.69
N LEU A 63 5.83 5.58 4.65
CA LEU A 63 6.12 6.43 3.50
C LEU A 63 7.63 6.58 3.25
N GLN A 64 8.40 6.83 4.30
CA GLN A 64 9.86 6.96 4.24
C GLN A 64 10.53 5.64 3.82
N GLU A 65 10.15 4.53 4.45
CA GLU A 65 10.71 3.22 4.15
C GLU A 65 10.28 2.75 2.75
N PHE A 66 9.08 3.13 2.29
CA PHE A 66 8.66 2.93 0.91
C PHE A 66 9.55 3.68 -0.09
N ASP A 67 9.93 4.93 0.17
CA ASP A 67 10.76 5.70 -0.78
C ASP A 67 12.22 5.23 -0.82
N THR A 68 12.75 4.77 0.33
CA THR A 68 14.18 4.52 0.51
C THR A 68 14.60 3.06 0.31
N GLN A 69 13.78 2.09 0.75
CA GLN A 69 14.23 0.69 0.81
C GLN A 69 13.88 -0.14 -0.42
N CYS A 70 12.84 0.23 -1.16
CA CYS A 70 12.43 -0.55 -2.33
C CYS A 70 11.73 0.26 -3.41
N THR A 71 11.57 -0.35 -4.58
CA THR A 71 10.84 0.23 -5.70
C THR A 71 9.86 -0.80 -6.26
N GLY A 72 8.81 -0.32 -6.93
CA GLY A 72 7.82 -1.16 -7.59
C GLY A 72 6.69 -1.66 -6.69
N PHE A 73 5.80 -2.46 -7.28
CA PHE A 73 4.51 -2.84 -6.69
C PHE A 73 4.62 -3.64 -5.38
N SER A 74 5.60 -4.54 -5.27
CA SER A 74 5.81 -5.33 -4.05
C SER A 74 6.12 -4.45 -2.83
N CYS A 75 6.80 -3.32 -3.05
CA CYS A 75 7.13 -2.35 -2.02
C CYS A 75 5.87 -1.73 -1.41
N THR A 76 4.94 -1.30 -2.25
CA THR A 76 3.65 -0.73 -1.83
C THR A 76 2.81 -1.74 -1.04
N VAL A 77 2.83 -3.02 -1.43
CA VAL A 77 2.11 -4.08 -0.69
C VAL A 77 2.71 -4.29 0.70
N ARG A 78 4.04 -4.37 0.80
CA ARG A 78 4.76 -4.57 2.06
C ARG A 78 4.49 -3.44 3.05
N TYR A 79 4.70 -2.19 2.62
CA TYR A 79 4.49 -1.04 3.50
C TYR A 79 3.01 -0.72 3.73
N GLY A 80 2.10 -1.18 2.86
CA GLY A 80 0.68 -1.20 3.18
C GLY A 80 0.34 -2.20 4.30
N LYS A 81 0.95 -3.39 4.31
CA LYS A 81 0.79 -4.35 5.42
C LYS A 81 1.34 -3.80 6.73
N PHE A 82 2.52 -3.18 6.68
CA PHE A 82 3.11 -2.49 7.82
C PHE A 82 2.18 -1.40 8.34
N LEU A 83 1.74 -0.45 7.49
CA LEU A 83 0.93 0.69 7.91
C LEU A 83 -0.37 0.25 8.58
N ASN A 84 -1.13 -0.66 7.96
CA ASN A 84 -2.38 -1.14 8.55
C ASN A 84 -2.15 -1.78 9.93
N ALA A 85 -1.10 -2.60 10.06
CA ALA A 85 -0.77 -3.26 11.31
C ALA A 85 -0.30 -2.28 12.39
N CYS A 86 0.46 -1.25 12.00
CA CYS A 86 0.90 -0.18 12.88
C CYS A 86 -0.30 0.56 13.49
N LEU A 87 -1.25 0.97 12.63
CA LEU A 87 -2.46 1.66 13.03
C LEU A 87 -3.39 0.84 13.95
N GLU A 88 -3.24 -0.48 14.03
CA GLU A 88 -3.99 -1.32 14.98
C GLU A 88 -3.56 -1.10 16.44
N THR A 89 -2.31 -0.68 16.66
CA THR A 89 -1.71 -0.56 18.00
C THR A 89 -1.22 0.83 18.35
N ALA A 90 -1.08 1.69 17.34
CA ALA A 90 -0.66 3.07 17.46
C ALA A 90 -1.55 3.88 18.41
N SER A 91 -0.93 4.76 19.19
CA SER A 91 -1.67 5.79 19.90
C SER A 91 -2.32 6.77 18.92
N ASP A 92 -3.44 7.33 19.33
CA ASP A 92 -4.14 8.33 18.54
C ASP A 92 -3.28 9.58 18.32
N SER A 93 -3.19 10.03 17.07
CA SER A 93 -2.60 11.32 16.71
C SER A 93 -3.70 12.33 16.43
N ALA A 94 -3.55 13.56 16.93
CA ALA A 94 -4.54 14.62 16.75
C ALA A 94 -4.66 15.07 15.29
N THR A 95 -3.57 15.00 14.53
CA THR A 95 -3.47 15.55 13.17
C THR A 95 -3.57 14.50 12.07
N PHE A 96 -3.60 13.21 12.41
CA PHE A 96 -3.50 12.14 11.44
C PHE A 96 -4.64 12.12 10.41
N CYS A 97 -5.84 12.54 10.82
CA CYS A 97 -7.00 12.60 9.94
C CYS A 97 -7.37 14.03 9.51
N ASP A 98 -6.54 15.02 9.83
CA ASP A 98 -6.80 16.41 9.48
C ASP A 98 -6.72 16.61 7.97
N ASN A 99 -7.78 17.19 7.41
CA ASN A 99 -7.90 17.46 5.97
C ASN A 99 -7.75 16.21 5.08
N VAL A 100 -7.93 15.01 5.64
CA VAL A 100 -7.98 13.77 4.87
C VAL A 100 -9.40 13.64 4.28
N PRO A 101 -9.57 13.66 2.94
CA PRO A 101 -10.90 13.52 2.35
C PRO A 101 -11.45 12.12 2.65
N ALA A 102 -12.76 12.05 2.81
CA ALA A 102 -13.44 10.79 3.09
C ALA A 102 -13.21 9.77 1.97
N TYR A 103 -13.03 8.51 2.37
CA TYR A 103 -12.83 7.40 1.46
C TYR A 103 -14.10 7.14 0.65
N GLN A 104 -13.95 7.11 -0.67
CA GLN A 104 -14.99 6.66 -1.61
C GLN A 104 -14.47 5.53 -2.47
N ASP A 105 -15.36 4.63 -2.91
CA ASP A 105 -15.01 3.51 -3.79
C ASP A 105 -14.46 4.01 -5.13
N GLU A 106 -15.14 4.99 -5.73
CA GLU A 106 -14.65 5.74 -6.87
C GLU A 106 -13.98 7.02 -6.40
N LYS A 107 -12.70 7.20 -6.76
CA LYS A 107 -11.92 8.39 -6.38
C LYS A 107 -12.46 9.62 -7.08
N THR A 108 -12.89 10.60 -6.31
CA THR A 108 -13.17 11.97 -6.77
C THR A 108 -11.91 12.68 -7.26
N GLU A 109 -12.07 13.78 -7.99
CA GLU A 109 -10.95 14.63 -8.38
C GLU A 109 -10.26 15.26 -7.16
N GLU A 110 -11.01 15.60 -6.12
CA GLU A 110 -10.48 16.15 -4.87
C GLU A 110 -9.55 15.15 -4.17
N GLU A 111 -9.95 13.88 -4.06
CA GLU A 111 -9.10 12.81 -3.50
C GLU A 111 -7.82 12.61 -4.31
N LYS A 112 -7.91 12.68 -5.65
CA LYS A 112 -6.74 12.55 -6.53
C LYS A 112 -5.77 13.73 -6.38
N VAL A 113 -6.30 14.94 -6.29
CA VAL A 113 -5.52 16.17 -6.06
C VAL A 113 -4.85 16.08 -4.70
N TRP A 114 -5.61 15.82 -3.64
CA TRP A 114 -5.08 15.67 -2.28
C TRP A 114 -3.93 14.66 -2.23
N ALA A 115 -4.13 13.43 -2.75
CA ALA A 115 -3.09 12.41 -2.70
C ALA A 115 -1.84 12.80 -3.51
N ARG A 116 -2.01 13.51 -4.63
CA ARG A 116 -0.88 13.98 -5.44
C ARG A 116 -0.09 15.07 -4.72
N GLU A 117 -0.75 16.13 -4.24
CA GLU A 117 -0.08 17.24 -3.55
C GLU A 117 0.56 16.75 -2.23
N THR A 118 -0.13 15.90 -1.48
CA THR A 118 0.37 15.30 -0.22
C THR A 118 1.67 14.51 -0.42
N CYS A 119 1.78 13.76 -1.53
CA CYS A 119 3.02 13.06 -1.89
C CYS A 119 4.10 14.02 -2.38
N TRP A 120 3.73 15.04 -3.15
CA TRP A 120 4.65 16.05 -3.68
C TRP A 120 5.29 16.87 -2.55
N ASP A 121 4.49 17.34 -1.60
CA ASP A 121 4.94 18.16 -0.47
C ASP A 121 5.90 17.42 0.47
N ARG A 122 5.82 16.09 0.49
CA ARG A 122 6.71 15.20 1.26
C ARG A 122 7.95 14.74 0.47
N ASP A 123 8.09 15.16 -0.79
CA ASP A 123 9.14 14.69 -1.70
C ASP A 123 9.19 13.16 -1.86
N ILE A 124 8.02 12.51 -1.83
CA ILE A 124 7.93 11.04 -1.91
C ILE A 124 7.57 10.62 -3.33
N ARG A 125 8.39 9.76 -3.90
CA ARG A 125 8.30 9.42 -5.32
C ARG A 125 7.26 8.33 -5.57
N GLY A 126 6.55 8.49 -6.69
CA GLY A 126 5.86 7.38 -7.35
C GLY A 126 4.44 7.08 -6.85
N GLU A 127 3.77 6.18 -7.57
CA GLU A 127 2.37 5.84 -7.36
C GLU A 127 2.11 5.14 -6.01
N GLY A 128 3.13 4.52 -5.40
CA GLY A 128 2.98 3.81 -4.13
C GLY A 128 2.63 4.73 -2.96
N CYS A 129 3.13 5.98 -2.94
CA CYS A 129 2.72 6.96 -1.94
C CYS A 129 1.21 7.18 -1.96
N ARG A 130 0.61 7.37 -3.15
CA ARG A 130 -0.85 7.56 -3.29
C ARG A 130 -1.65 6.34 -2.83
N VAL A 131 -1.09 5.13 -2.93
CA VAL A 131 -1.72 3.90 -2.43
C VAL A 131 -1.63 3.79 -0.90
N LEU A 132 -0.54 4.24 -0.29
CA LEU A 132 -0.41 4.32 1.17
C LEU A 132 -1.36 5.38 1.75
N LEU A 133 -1.43 6.57 1.13
CA LEU A 133 -2.38 7.62 1.50
C LEU A 133 -3.84 7.17 1.38
N ARG A 134 -4.16 6.27 0.44
CA ARG A 134 -5.51 5.69 0.36
C ARG A 134 -5.85 4.82 1.58
N GLN A 135 -4.87 4.21 2.23
CA GLN A 135 -5.10 3.44 3.46
C GLN A 135 -5.35 4.39 4.64
N GLN A 136 -4.66 5.53 4.70
CA GLN A 136 -4.99 6.61 5.64
C GLN A 136 -6.44 7.08 5.45
N GLN A 137 -6.87 7.39 4.21
CA GLN A 137 -8.27 7.76 3.93
C GLN A 137 -9.25 6.70 4.45
N TYR A 138 -8.99 5.43 4.15
CA TYR A 138 -9.84 4.32 4.59
C TYR A 138 -9.91 4.23 6.11
N PHE A 139 -8.78 4.33 6.80
CA PHE A 139 -8.72 4.30 8.25
C PHE A 139 -9.49 5.47 8.86
N CYS A 140 -9.22 6.69 8.42
CA CYS A 140 -9.89 7.90 8.93
C CYS A 140 -11.40 7.88 8.71
N THR A 141 -11.85 7.27 7.61
CA THR A 141 -13.28 7.15 7.29
C THR A 141 -13.98 6.07 8.12
N ASN A 142 -13.29 4.96 8.43
CA ASN A 142 -13.93 3.77 9.00
C ASN A 142 -13.58 3.50 10.47
N ASN A 143 -12.73 4.31 11.11
CA ASN A 143 -12.37 4.12 12.51
C ASN A 143 -13.34 4.89 13.44
N PRO A 144 -14.11 4.18 14.32
CA PRO A 144 -15.07 4.82 15.22
C PRO A 144 -14.46 5.83 16.20
N SER A 145 -13.21 5.61 16.67
CA SER A 145 -12.55 6.53 17.60
C SER A 145 -12.18 7.87 16.94
N GLN A 146 -12.02 7.87 15.61
CA GLN A 146 -11.76 9.08 14.84
C GLN A 146 -13.07 9.76 14.41
N GLN A 147 -14.10 8.99 14.06
CA GLN A 147 -15.43 9.52 13.76
C GLN A 147 -16.04 10.30 14.93
N ALA A 148 -15.91 9.79 16.16
CA ALA A 148 -16.42 10.47 17.36
C ALA A 148 -15.74 11.84 17.61
N ARG A 149 -14.46 11.98 17.26
CA ARG A 149 -13.72 13.24 17.38
C ARG A 149 -14.11 14.26 16.32
N LEU A 150 -14.32 13.82 15.08
CA LEU A 150 -14.79 14.69 14.00
C LEU A 150 -16.16 15.28 14.32
N THR A 151 -17.08 14.48 14.88
CA THR A 151 -18.41 14.96 15.29
C THR A 151 -18.35 16.00 16.42
N ASP A 152 -17.47 15.80 17.41
CA ASP A 152 -17.29 16.76 18.51
C ASP A 152 -16.63 18.06 18.03
N SER A 153 -15.65 18.00 17.13
CA SER A 153 -15.03 19.20 16.56
C SER A 153 -15.99 20.03 15.70
N THR A 154 -16.96 19.38 15.06
CA THR A 154 -17.95 20.08 14.23
C THR A 154 -19.00 20.78 15.10
N ALA A 155 -19.35 20.19 16.25
CA ALA A 155 -20.27 20.76 17.22
C ALA A 155 -19.69 21.92 18.04
N ALA A 156 -18.37 22.03 18.15
CA ALA A 156 -17.69 23.11 18.88
C ALA A 156 -17.37 24.36 18.02
N GLY A 157 -17.62 24.29 16.70
CA GLY A 157 -17.33 25.36 15.74
C GLY A 157 -18.52 26.22 15.31
N GLU A 158 -19.70 26.02 15.92
CA GLU A 158 -20.92 26.83 15.71
C GLU A 158 -21.12 27.90 16.81
#